data_AF-A0A7X6KUM3-F1
#
_entry.id   AF-A0A7X6KUM3-F1
#
_cell.length_a   1.000
_cell.length_b   1.000
_cell.length_c   1.000
_cell.angle_alpha   90.00
_cell.angle_beta   90.00
_cell.angle_gamma   90.00
#
_symmetry.space_group_name_H-M   'P 1'
#
loop_
_entity.id
_entity.type
_entity.pdbx_description
1 polymer ?
#
loop_
_entity_poly.entity_id
_entity_poly.type
_entity_poly.pdbx_seq_one_letter_code
_entity_poly.pdbx_strand_id
1 'polypeptide(L)'
;MANMNVSYDEIESAANQLITGKGQLEDQLMQLRTFISTLVSSGFVTDQASGAFNETYGNFDTAAKSTISNLDILAQNLRQTAQILKDTDTQIASQLRS
;
A
#
# COMPACT_ATOMS: atom_id res chain seq x y z
N MET A 1 -10.96 16.77 -25.25
CA MET A 1 -12.05 16.51 -24.31
C MET A 1 -11.58 15.42 -23.37
N ALA A 2 -10.84 15.83 -22.33
CA ALA A 2 -10.65 15.02 -21.14
C ALA A 2 -11.95 15.10 -20.32
N ASN A 3 -12.17 14.17 -19.39
CA ASN A 3 -13.29 14.09 -18.45
C ASN A 3 -14.37 13.09 -18.88
N MET A 4 -14.61 12.09 -18.01
CA MET A 4 -15.55 10.94 -18.08
C MET A 4 -14.98 9.59 -18.53
N ASN A 5 -13.77 9.51 -19.08
CA ASN A 5 -13.17 8.22 -19.44
C ASN A 5 -12.03 7.82 -18.49
N VAL A 6 -12.15 8.12 -17.20
CA VAL A 6 -11.58 7.21 -16.21
C VAL A 6 -12.62 6.09 -16.11
N SER A 7 -12.43 5.01 -16.86
CA SER A 7 -13.33 3.86 -16.79
C SER A 7 -13.33 3.32 -15.36
N TYR A 8 -14.46 2.77 -14.90
CA TYR A 8 -14.53 1.99 -13.67
C TYR A 8 -13.35 1.00 -13.56
N ASP A 9 -13.02 0.41 -14.71
CA ASP A 9 -11.92 -0.55 -14.85
C ASP A 9 -10.55 0.08 -14.58
N GLU A 10 -10.34 1.36 -14.90
CA GLU A 10 -9.08 2.05 -14.63
C GLU A 10 -8.92 2.37 -13.14
N ILE A 11 -10.01 2.73 -12.45
CA ILE A 11 -10.00 2.93 -10.99
C ILE A 11 -9.73 1.60 -10.28
N GLU A 12 -10.39 0.53 -10.69
CA GLU A 12 -10.16 -0.83 -10.18
C GLU A 12 -8.73 -1.31 -10.46
N SER A 13 -8.22 -1.07 -11.67
CA SER A 13 -6.83 -1.40 -12.04
C SER A 13 -5.83 -0.64 -11.16
N ALA A 14 -6.05 0.66 -10.92
CA ALA A 14 -5.21 1.45 -10.04
C ALA A 14 -5.24 0.93 -8.59
N ALA A 15 -6.42 0.58 -8.07
CA ALA A 15 -6.55 -0.01 -6.74
C ALA A 15 -5.78 -1.34 -6.63
N ASN A 16 -5.88 -2.21 -7.65
CA ASN A 16 -5.15 -3.48 -7.69
C ASN A 16 -3.63 -3.28 -7.77
N GLN A 17 -3.17 -2.28 -8.51
CA GLN A 17 -1.77 -1.92 -8.59
C GLN A 17 -1.23 -1.43 -7.23
N LEU A 18 -2.01 -0.64 -6.48
CA LEU A 18 -1.63 -0.21 -5.13
C LEU A 18 -1.50 -1.38 -4.16
N ILE A 19 -2.43 -2.34 -4.20
CA ILE A 19 -2.37 -3.56 -3.36
C ILE A 19 -1.16 -4.43 -3.74
N THR A 20 -0.88 -4.55 -5.04
CA THR A 20 0.29 -5.30 -5.51
C THR A 20 1.59 -4.64 -5.04
N GLY A 21 1.70 -3.31 -5.21
CA GLY A 21 2.86 -2.54 -4.76
C GLY A 21 3.04 -2.59 -3.24
N LYS A 22 1.94 -2.56 -2.47
CA LYS A 22 1.95 -2.77 -1.02
C LYS A 22 2.63 -4.09 -0.65
N GLY A 23 2.20 -5.20 -1.24
CA GLY A 23 2.79 -6.52 -0.98
C GLY A 23 4.29 -6.58 -1.32
N GLN A 24 4.69 -6.00 -2.46
CA GLN A 24 6.10 -5.90 -2.84
C GLN A 24 6.95 -5.11 -1.82
N LEU A 25 6.40 -4.01 -1.28
CA LEU A 25 7.08 -3.22 -0.25
C LEU A 25 7.16 -3.97 1.09
N GLU A 26 6.11 -4.69 1.48
CA GLU A 26 6.11 -5.54 2.68
C GLU A 26 7.17 -6.65 2.58
N ASP A 27 7.26 -7.31 1.42
CA ASP A 27 8.28 -8.33 1.15
C ASP A 27 9.70 -7.74 1.22
N GLN A 28 9.90 -6.57 0.60
CA GLN A 28 11.20 -5.90 0.61
C GLN A 28 11.62 -5.49 2.04
N LEU A 29 10.68 -4.98 2.84
CA LEU A 29 10.93 -4.66 4.25
C LEU A 29 11.33 -5.89 5.05
N MET A 30 10.63 -7.01 4.83
CA MET A 30 10.95 -8.28 5.50
C MET A 30 12.36 -8.77 5.14
N GLN A 31 12.74 -8.68 3.86
CA GLN A 31 14.08 -9.05 3.41
C GLN A 31 15.17 -8.20 4.06
N LEU A 32 15.00 -6.87 4.08
CA LEU A 32 15.93 -5.95 4.73
C LEU A 32 16.05 -6.23 6.23
N ARG A 33 14.94 -6.58 6.89
CA ARG A 33 14.92 -6.91 8.32
C ARG A 33 15.76 -8.15 8.61
N THR A 34 15.58 -9.19 7.80
CA THR A 34 16.38 -10.42 7.90
C THR A 34 17.86 -10.13 7.69
N PHE A 35 18.20 -9.34 6.67
CA PHE A 35 19.58 -8.97 6.37
C PHE A 35 20.26 -8.24 7.55
N ILE A 36 19.61 -7.22 8.11
CA ILE A 36 20.14 -6.49 9.28
C ILE A 36 20.25 -7.41 10.49
N SER A 37 19.25 -8.25 10.74
CA SER A 37 19.30 -9.24 11.82
C SER A 37 20.50 -10.18 11.66
N THR A 38 20.78 -10.66 10.44
CA THR A 38 21.93 -11.52 10.17
C THR A 38 23.25 -10.79 10.43
N LEU A 39 23.40 -9.54 9.99
CA LEU A 39 24.61 -8.75 10.23
C LEU A 39 24.88 -8.51 11.72
N VAL A 40 23.82 -8.22 12.48
CA VAL A 40 23.92 -8.03 13.93
C VAL A 40 24.29 -9.35 14.61
N SER A 41 23.65 -10.46 14.22
CA SER A 41 23.96 -11.79 14.76
C SER A 41 25.33 -12.32 14.36
N SER A 42 25.88 -11.91 13.21
CA SER A 42 27.22 -12.33 12.76
C SER A 42 28.36 -11.56 13.42
N GLY A 43 28.06 -10.65 14.37
CA GLY A 43 29.07 -9.91 15.13
C GLY A 43 29.69 -8.74 14.38
N PHE A 44 29.03 -8.21 13.34
CA PHE A 44 29.53 -7.06 12.57
C PHE A 44 29.57 -5.75 13.40
N VAL A 45 28.86 -5.73 14.53
CA VAL A 45 28.71 -4.59 15.42
C VAL A 45 29.10 -4.99 16.84
N THR A 46 29.76 -4.08 17.56
CA THR A 46 30.03 -4.22 18.99
C THR A 46 28.71 -4.26 19.78
N ASP A 47 28.70 -4.86 20.98
CA ASP A 47 27.49 -5.04 21.80
C ASP A 47 26.68 -3.76 22.07
N GLN A 48 27.32 -2.59 22.12
CA GLN A 48 26.60 -1.31 22.24
C GLN A 48 26.03 -0.81 20.92
N ALA A 49 26.75 -0.98 19.81
CA ALA A 49 26.29 -0.54 18.50
C ALA A 49 25.14 -1.42 18.01
N SER A 50 25.18 -2.72 18.25
CA SER A 50 24.14 -3.68 17.87
C SER A 50 22.77 -3.36 18.47
N GLY A 51 22.72 -2.94 19.74
CA GLY A 51 21.49 -2.50 20.39
C GLY A 51 20.87 -1.28 19.71
N ALA A 52 21.65 -0.23 19.48
CA ALA A 52 21.19 1.01 18.85
C ALA A 52 20.76 0.80 17.39
N PHE A 53 21.46 -0.05 16.64
CA PHE A 53 21.07 -0.43 15.28
C PHE A 53 19.75 -1.19 15.25
N ASN A 54 19.56 -2.14 16.16
CA ASN A 54 18.33 -2.92 16.24
C ASN A 54 17.12 -2.03 16.61
N GLU A 55 17.28 -1.10 17.55
CA GLU A 55 16.25 -0.14 17.93
C GLU A 55 15.89 0.80 16.75
N THR A 56 16.90 1.41 16.13
CA THR A 56 16.72 2.29 14.97
C THR A 56 16.00 1.57 13.83
N TYR A 57 16.39 0.33 13.55
CA TYR A 57 15.76 -0.49 12.50
C TYR A 57 14.34 -0.90 12.86
N GLY A 58 14.06 -1.23 14.13
CA GLY A 58 12.70 -1.52 14.60
C GLY A 58 11.75 -0.32 14.47
N ASN A 59 12.24 0.88 14.75
CA ASN A 59 11.51 2.13 14.56
C ASN A 59 11.22 2.38 13.07
N PHE A 60 12.21 2.15 12.20
CA PHE A 60 12.03 2.22 10.75
C PHE A 60 10.99 1.21 10.24
N ASP A 61 11.09 -0.07 10.62
CA ASP A 61 10.14 -1.13 10.21
C ASP A 61 8.70 -0.74 10.59
N THR A 62 8.50 -0.20 11.80
CA THR A 62 7.19 0.25 12.29
C THR A 62 6.66 1.43 11.47
N ALA A 63 7.47 2.47 11.26
CA ALA A 63 7.07 3.65 10.49
C ALA A 63 6.79 3.31 9.01
N ALA A 64 7.60 2.43 8.42
CA ALA A 64 7.44 1.98 7.05
C ALA A 64 6.16 1.15 6.89
N LYS A 65 5.88 0.19 7.80
CA LYS A 65 4.62 -0.56 7.80
C LYS A 65 3.38 0.32 7.93
N SER A 66 3.45 1.33 8.80
CA SER A 66 2.36 2.32 8.94
C SER A 66 2.14 3.12 7.67
N THR A 67 3.20 3.46 6.95
CA THR A 67 3.11 4.18 5.67
C THR A 67 2.56 3.28 4.56
N ILE A 68 3.02 2.04 4.50
CA ILE A 68 2.58 1.05 3.49
C ILE A 68 1.13 0.64 3.71
N SER A 69 0.66 0.55 4.95
CA SER A 69 -0.75 0.25 5.23
C SER A 69 -1.69 1.35 4.70
N ASN A 70 -1.23 2.59 4.58
CA ASN A 70 -2.03 3.65 3.94
C ASN A 70 -2.32 3.38 2.46
N LEU A 71 -1.51 2.57 1.76
CA LEU A 71 -1.82 2.13 0.40
C LEU A 71 -3.09 1.27 0.35
N ASP A 72 -3.38 0.52 1.42
CA ASP A 72 -4.61 -0.25 1.56
C ASP A 72 -5.83 0.67 1.62
N ILE A 73 -5.74 1.71 2.45
CA ILE A 73 -6.80 2.74 2.59
C ILE A 73 -7.04 3.45 1.25
N LEU A 74 -5.96 3.81 0.54
CA LEU A 74 -6.07 4.44 -0.78
C LEU A 74 -6.75 3.51 -1.80
N ALA A 75 -6.38 2.23 -1.83
CA ALA A 75 -7.00 1.25 -2.71
C ALA A 75 -8.49 1.05 -2.36
N GLN A 76 -8.86 1.00 -1.08
CA GLN A 76 -10.25 0.92 -0.64
C GLN A 76 -11.06 2.16 -1.07
N ASN A 77 -10.51 3.35 -0.90
CA ASN A 77 -11.16 4.60 -1.31
C ASN A 77 -11.40 4.64 -2.84
N LEU A 78 -10.44 4.17 -3.64
CA LEU A 78 -10.60 4.06 -5.09
C LEU A 78 -11.77 3.12 -5.45
N ARG A 79 -11.81 1.92 -4.87
CA ARG A 79 -12.91 0.96 -5.09
C ARG A 79 -14.26 1.51 -4.67
N GLN A 80 -14.32 2.18 -3.52
CA GLN A 80 -15.56 2.81 -3.06
C GLN A 80 -16.03 3.92 -4.02
N THR A 81 -15.09 4.72 -4.53
CA THR A 81 -15.40 5.76 -5.52
C THR A 81 -15.93 5.15 -6.82
N ALA A 82 -15.31 4.08 -7.32
CA ALA A 82 -15.78 3.36 -8.50
C ALA A 82 -17.21 2.82 -8.32
N GLN A 83 -17.50 2.24 -7.15
CA GLN A 83 -18.83 1.72 -6.83
C GLN A 83 -19.89 2.83 -6.79
N ILE A 84 -19.62 3.95 -6.12
CA ILE A 84 -20.55 5.09 -6.04
C ILE A 84 -20.89 5.65 -7.43
N LEU A 85 -19.87 5.81 -8.27
CA LEU A 85 -20.04 6.30 -9.63
C LEU A 85 -20.93 5.33 -10.44
N LYS A 86 -20.69 4.02 -10.33
CA LYS A 86 -21.44 2.98 -11.05
C LYS A 86 -22.91 2.95 -10.65
N ASP A 87 -23.17 3.07 -9.35
CA ASP A 87 -24.53 3.11 -8.82
C ASP A 87 -25.27 4.38 -9.27
N THR A 88 -24.58 5.52 -9.28
CA THR A 88 -25.12 6.80 -9.76
C THR A 88 -25.49 6.72 -11.25
N ASP A 89 -24.60 6.19 -12.09
CA ASP A 89 -24.87 6.00 -13.52
C ASP A 89 -26.06 5.08 -13.77
N THR A 90 -26.15 3.98 -13.01
CA THR A 90 -27.27 3.03 -13.12
C THR A 90 -28.61 3.68 -12.76
N GLN A 91 -28.62 4.54 -11.74
CA GLN A 91 -29.81 5.30 -11.34
C GLN A 91 -30.23 6.30 -12.41
N ILE A 92 -29.30 7.09 -12.94
CA ILE A 92 -29.56 8.06 -14.02
C ILE A 92 -30.10 7.33 -15.26
N ALA A 93 -29.48 6.23 -15.66
CA ALA A 93 -29.93 5.42 -16.79
C ALA A 93 -31.34 4.86 -16.58
N SER A 94 -31.69 4.49 -15.35
CA SER A 94 -33.04 4.02 -15.02
C SER A 94 -34.08 5.14 -15.11
N GLN A 95 -33.77 6.34 -14.63
CA GLN A 95 -34.64 7.52 -14.71
C GLN A 95 -34.85 8.01 -16.15
N LEU A 96 -33.85 7.89 -17.02
CA LEU A 96 -33.99 8.27 -18.43
C LEU A 96 -34.81 7.27 -19.25
N ARG A 97 -35.02 6.04 -18.74
CA ARG A 97 -35.80 4.98 -19.40
C ARG A 97 -37.25 4.91 -18.94
N SER A 98 -37.60 5.62 -17.86
CA SER A 98 -38.97 5.78 -17.33
C SER A 98 -39.66 7.00 -17.91
#